data_AF-A0A522E0N5-F1
#
_entry.id   AF-A0A522E0N5-F1
#
_cell.length_a   1.000
_cell.length_b   1.000
_cell.length_c   1.000
_cell.angle_alpha   90.00
_cell.angle_beta   90.00
_cell.angle_gamma   90.00
#
_symmetry.space_group_name_H-M   'P 1'
#
loop_
_entity.id
_entity.type
_entity.pdbx_description
1 polymer ?
#
loop_
_entity_poly.entity_id
_entity_poly.type
_entity_poly.pdbx_seq_one_letter_code
_entity_poly.pdbx_strand_id
1 'polypeptide(L)'
;IEEVSEALFAEWEKELNEYTNRTLRNSSKQQLKTARQNYVRLIKAMHKAESKIQPVLAAFKDQVLYLKHNLNARAIAALQHEFIEISIDISQLILAMEQIIAEANQFVAVLVDQQNRDQKALPGR
;
A
#
# COMPACT_ATOMS: atom_id res chain seq x y z
N ILE A 1 -3.66 4.44 8.41
CA ILE A 1 -4.19 3.22 7.73
C ILE A 1 -3.99 2.01 8.62
N GLU A 2 -2.78 1.76 9.10
CA GLU A 2 -2.48 0.56 9.90
C GLU A 2 -3.30 0.43 11.19
N GLU A 3 -3.42 1.51 11.96
CA GLU A 3 -4.19 1.54 13.21
C GLU A 3 -5.68 1.24 13.00
N VAL A 4 -6.27 1.74 11.90
CA VAL A 4 -7.68 1.50 11.56
C VAL A 4 -7.91 0.04 11.15
N SER A 5 -7.00 -0.53 10.36
CA SER A 5 -7.07 -1.94 9.97
C SER A 5 -6.91 -2.88 11.16
N GLU A 6 -6.02 -2.57 12.09
CA GLU A 6 -5.81 -3.38 13.30
C GLU A 6 -7.04 -3.35 14.21
N ALA A 7 -7.64 -2.17 14.41
CA ALA A 7 -8.88 -2.02 15.17
C ALA A 7 -10.03 -2.83 14.55
N LEU A 8 -10.13 -2.86 13.23
CA LEU A 8 -11.14 -3.64 12.52
C LEU A 8 -10.95 -5.15 12.72
N PHE A 9 -9.72 -5.66 12.63
CA PHE A 9 -9.45 -7.07 12.91
C PHE A 9 -9.72 -7.44 14.37
N ALA A 10 -9.42 -6.54 15.32
CA ALA A 10 -9.73 -6.74 16.73
C ALA A 10 -11.24 -6.81 16.97
N GLU A 11 -12.03 -5.98 16.28
CA GLU A 11 -13.49 -6.03 16.39
C GLU A 11 -14.08 -7.30 15.77
N TRP A 12 -13.63 -7.68 14.58
CA TRP A 12 -14.04 -8.93 13.94
C TRP A 12 -13.71 -10.15 14.83
N GLU A 13 -12.57 -10.16 15.53
CA GLU A 13 -12.25 -11.22 16.51
C GLU A 13 -13.23 -11.29 17.68
N LYS A 14 -13.73 -10.15 18.16
CA LYS A 14 -14.76 -10.14 19.21
C LYS A 14 -16.08 -10.70 18.67
N GLU A 15 -16.49 -10.27 17.48
CA GLU A 15 -17.72 -10.73 16.81
C GLU A 15 -17.72 -12.24 16.55
N LEU A 16 -16.56 -12.85 16.35
CA LEU A 16 -16.44 -14.32 16.25
C LEU A 16 -17.00 -15.06 17.48
N ASN A 17 -17.10 -14.41 18.63
CA ASN A 17 -17.65 -14.99 19.87
C ASN A 17 -19.17 -14.83 19.97
N GLU A 18 -19.78 -13.99 19.13
CA GLU A 18 -21.23 -13.76 19.11
C GLU A 18 -21.97 -14.79 18.24
N TYR A 19 -21.25 -15.49 17.35
CA TYR A 19 -21.83 -16.55 16.54
C TYR A 19 -22.32 -17.74 17.38
N THR A 20 -23.60 -18.05 17.26
CA THR A 20 -24.21 -19.26 17.80
C THR A 20 -24.02 -20.47 16.89
N ASN A 21 -23.93 -20.26 15.57
CA ASN A 21 -23.71 -21.30 14.58
C ASN A 21 -22.22 -21.60 14.40
N ARG A 22 -21.80 -22.82 14.77
CA ARG A 22 -20.40 -23.26 14.71
C ARG A 22 -19.80 -23.28 13.30
N THR A 23 -20.60 -23.62 12.28
CA THR A 23 -20.14 -23.65 10.88
C THR A 23 -19.88 -22.24 10.38
N LEU A 24 -20.78 -21.29 10.66
CA LEU A 24 -20.60 -19.88 10.30
C LEU A 24 -19.40 -19.27 11.03
N ARG A 25 -19.24 -19.55 12.34
CA ARG A 25 -18.08 -19.11 13.12
C ARG A 25 -16.76 -19.59 12.53
N ASN A 26 -16.68 -20.87 12.17
CA ASN A 26 -15.47 -21.45 11.59
C ASN A 26 -15.14 -20.85 10.22
N SER A 27 -16.16 -20.61 9.38
CA SER A 27 -16.01 -19.94 8.09
C SER A 27 -15.48 -18.51 8.27
N SER A 28 -16.14 -17.72 9.12
CA SER A 28 -15.74 -16.34 9.43
C SER A 28 -14.32 -16.26 10.01
N LYS A 29 -13.94 -17.18 10.89
CA LYS A 29 -12.57 -17.29 11.42
C LYS A 29 -11.53 -17.55 10.33
N GLN A 30 -11.84 -18.40 9.35
CA GLN A 30 -10.95 -18.68 8.23
C GLN A 30 -10.80 -17.47 7.29
N GLN A 31 -11.88 -16.73 7.09
CA GLN A 31 -11.87 -15.48 6.32
C GLN A 31 -11.01 -14.41 7.00
N LEU A 32 -11.21 -14.19 8.31
CA LEU A 32 -10.38 -13.29 9.12
C LEU A 32 -8.88 -13.64 9.00
N LYS A 33 -8.54 -14.92 9.15
CA LYS A 33 -7.14 -15.38 9.03
C LYS A 33 -6.55 -15.04 7.66
N THR A 34 -7.32 -15.29 6.60
CA THR A 34 -6.90 -15.03 5.21
C THR A 34 -6.74 -13.53 4.97
N ALA A 35 -7.66 -12.72 5.47
CA ALA A 35 -7.63 -11.26 5.38
C ALA A 35 -6.39 -10.68 6.07
N ARG A 36 -6.11 -11.09 7.32
CA ARG A 36 -4.91 -10.64 8.06
C ARG A 36 -3.60 -11.02 7.35
N GLN A 37 -3.52 -12.22 6.76
CA GLN A 37 -2.35 -12.64 5.99
C GLN A 37 -2.13 -11.80 4.72
N ASN A 38 -3.20 -11.52 3.98
CA ASN A 38 -3.14 -10.66 2.79
C ASN A 38 -2.72 -9.25 3.17
N TYR A 39 -3.30 -8.71 4.24
CA TYR A 39 -2.98 -7.39 4.77
C TYR A 39 -1.51 -7.23 5.15
N VAL A 40 -0.93 -8.17 5.90
CA VAL A 40 0.49 -8.12 6.29
C VAL A 40 1.41 -8.15 5.08
N ARG A 41 1.09 -8.96 4.06
CA ARG A 41 1.88 -9.01 2.82
C ARG A 41 1.87 -7.67 2.08
N LEU A 42 0.71 -7.03 2.02
CA LEU A 42 0.48 -5.77 1.34
C LEU A 42 1.27 -4.63 1.99
N ILE A 43 1.11 -4.44 3.30
CA ILE A 43 1.81 -3.41 4.07
C ILE A 43 3.34 -3.58 3.96
N LYS A 44 3.84 -4.82 4.06
CA LYS A 44 5.27 -5.09 3.90
C LYS A 44 5.80 -4.73 2.51
N ALA A 45 5.01 -4.98 1.46
CA ALA A 45 5.39 -4.60 0.10
C ALA A 45 5.42 -3.07 -0.07
N MET A 46 4.44 -2.37 0.50
CA MET A 46 4.38 -0.90 0.49
C MET A 46 5.58 -0.27 1.19
N HIS A 47 5.89 -0.66 2.43
CA HIS A 47 7.07 -0.16 3.17
C HIS A 47 8.38 -0.41 2.41
N LYS A 48 8.52 -1.59 1.80
CA LYS A 48 9.70 -1.92 0.99
C LYS A 48 9.81 -1.02 -0.23
N ALA A 49 8.70 -0.72 -0.89
CA ALA A 49 8.67 0.16 -2.04
C ALA A 49 9.02 1.61 -1.63
N GLU A 50 8.44 2.10 -0.53
CA GLU A 50 8.73 3.43 0.04
C GLU A 50 10.22 3.60 0.37
N SER A 51 10.80 2.61 1.06
CA SER A 51 12.21 2.62 1.45
C SER A 51 13.19 2.71 0.26
N LYS A 52 12.75 2.30 -0.93
CA LYS A 52 13.57 2.32 -2.16
C LYS A 52 13.45 3.63 -2.92
N ILE A 53 12.34 4.35 -2.80
CA ILE A 53 12.15 5.65 -3.46
C ILE A 53 13.10 6.70 -2.87
N GLN A 54 13.17 6.80 -1.54
CA GLN A 54 13.96 7.82 -0.85
C GLN A 54 15.43 7.90 -1.30
N PRO A 55 16.20 6.79 -1.34
CA PRO A 55 17.59 6.83 -1.78
C PRO A 55 17.75 7.18 -3.26
N VAL A 56 16.78 6.81 -4.11
CA VAL A 56 16.79 7.20 -5.53
C VAL A 56 16.61 8.71 -5.67
N LEU A 57 15.68 9.31 -4.93
CA LEU A 57 15.47 10.76 -4.92
C LEU A 57 16.67 11.53 -4.35
N ALA A 58 17.33 10.99 -3.32
CA ALA A 58 18.52 11.59 -2.73
C ALA A 58 19.70 11.59 -3.73
N ALA A 59 20.01 10.44 -4.33
CA ALA A 59 21.06 10.32 -5.33
C ALA A 59 20.80 11.24 -6.54
N PHE A 60 19.54 11.34 -6.95
CA PHE A 60 19.13 12.24 -8.02
C PHE A 60 19.35 13.73 -7.66
N LYS A 61 18.97 14.15 -6.45
CA LYS A 61 19.23 15.51 -5.96
C LYS A 61 20.73 15.85 -5.93
N ASP A 62 21.57 14.90 -5.51
CA ASP A 62 23.01 15.09 -5.47
C ASP A 62 23.61 15.22 -6.88
N GLN A 63 23.10 14.44 -7.84
CA GLN A 63 23.49 14.56 -9.25
C GLN A 63 23.14 15.95 -9.81
N VAL A 64 21.96 16.49 -9.50
CA VAL A 64 21.57 17.86 -9.89
C VAL A 64 22.52 18.89 -9.31
N LEU A 65 22.84 18.78 -8.02
CA LEU A 65 23.76 19.70 -7.34
C LEU A 65 25.15 19.64 -7.96
N TYR A 66 25.67 18.43 -8.20
CA TYR A 66 26.97 18.24 -8.84
C TYR A 66 27.03 18.90 -10.23
N LEU A 67 26.00 18.72 -11.06
CA LEU A 67 25.93 19.31 -12.38
C LEU A 67 25.83 20.84 -12.33
N LYS A 68 25.06 21.40 -11.39
CA LYS A 68 24.98 22.86 -11.18
C LYS A 68 26.34 23.49 -10.85
N HIS A 69 27.19 22.77 -10.13
CA HIS A 69 28.47 23.30 -9.68
C HIS A 69 29.63 23.04 -10.65
N ASN A 70 29.56 22.00 -11.49
CA ASN A 70 30.73 21.50 -12.23
C ASN A 70 30.66 21.62 -13.77
N LEU A 71 29.64 22.25 -14.35
CA LEU A 71 29.48 22.24 -15.82
C LEU A 71 29.80 23.55 -16.55
N ASN A 72 30.58 23.38 -17.63
CA ASN A 72 30.81 24.29 -18.75
C ASN A 72 29.77 24.03 -19.86
N ALA A 73 29.31 25.07 -20.56
CA ALA A 73 28.08 25.10 -21.36
C ALA A 73 27.90 24.05 -22.50
N ARG A 74 28.94 23.31 -22.90
CA ARG A 74 28.92 22.41 -24.08
C ARG A 74 28.63 20.93 -23.76
N ALA A 75 28.81 20.45 -22.53
CA ALA A 75 28.44 19.08 -22.13
C ALA A 75 26.96 18.97 -21.66
N ILE A 76 26.24 20.10 -21.64
CA ILE A 76 24.91 20.28 -21.04
C ILE A 76 23.77 19.58 -21.82
N ALA A 77 23.80 19.57 -23.15
CA ALA A 77 22.63 19.18 -23.94
C ALA A 77 22.32 17.67 -23.90
N ALA A 78 23.35 16.81 -23.92
CA ALA A 78 23.15 15.36 -23.87
C ALA A 78 22.75 14.87 -22.47
N LEU A 79 23.38 15.44 -21.43
CA LEU A 79 23.09 15.08 -20.04
C LEU A 79 21.74 15.64 -19.55
N GLN A 80 21.28 16.80 -20.05
CA GLN A 80 19.94 17.30 -19.75
C GLN A 80 18.85 16.38 -20.30
N HIS A 81 19.05 15.79 -21.48
CA HIS A 81 18.05 14.93 -22.10
C HIS A 81 17.89 13.61 -21.31
N GLU A 82 18.98 12.89 -21.05
CA GLU A 82 18.96 11.68 -20.21
C GLU A 82 18.41 11.97 -18.80
N PHE A 83 18.69 13.16 -18.26
CA PHE A 83 18.17 13.58 -16.96
C PHE A 83 16.65 13.78 -16.95
N ILE A 84 16.10 14.39 -18.01
CA ILE A 84 14.65 14.55 -18.16
C ILE A 84 13.98 13.18 -18.27
N GLU A 85 14.56 12.25 -19.02
CA GLU A 85 14.04 10.88 -19.15
C GLU A 85 14.03 10.15 -17.79
N ILE A 86 15.14 10.18 -17.04
CA ILE A 86 15.20 9.56 -15.71
C ILE A 86 14.18 10.20 -14.74
N SER A 87 13.97 11.52 -14.83
CA SER A 87 12.97 12.21 -14.01
C SER A 87 11.56 11.70 -14.30
N ILE A 88 11.24 11.52 -15.59
CA ILE A 88 9.95 10.99 -16.05
C ILE A 88 9.77 9.56 -15.53
N ASP A 89 10.79 8.71 -15.62
CA ASP A 89 10.75 7.33 -15.13
C ASP A 89 10.53 7.26 -13.61
N ILE A 90 11.17 8.14 -12.84
CA ILE A 90 10.96 8.23 -11.39
C ILE A 90 9.54 8.71 -11.07
N SER A 91 9.03 9.72 -11.78
CA SER A 91 7.65 10.19 -11.61
C SER A 91 6.63 9.09 -11.95
N GLN A 92 6.88 8.31 -13.01
CA GLN A 92 6.08 7.14 -13.36
C GLN A 92 6.11 6.07 -12.26
N LEU A 93 7.28 5.83 -11.66
CA LEU A 93 7.42 4.89 -10.55
C LEU A 93 6.65 5.34 -9.30
N ILE A 94 6.68 6.64 -8.97
CA ILE A 94 5.90 7.21 -7.87
C ILE A 94 4.40 7.05 -8.14
N LEU A 95 3.93 7.39 -9.34
CA LEU A 95 2.53 7.23 -9.71
C LEU A 95 2.08 5.76 -9.64
N ALA A 96 2.89 4.84 -10.15
CA ALA A 96 2.62 3.42 -10.06
C ALA A 96 2.53 2.95 -8.59
N MET A 97 3.36 3.50 -7.71
CA MET A 97 3.28 3.23 -6.28
C MET A 97 2.04 3.81 -5.63
N GLU A 98 1.66 5.05 -5.93
CA GLU A 98 0.42 5.65 -5.45
C GLU A 98 -0.81 4.84 -5.88
N GLN A 99 -0.78 4.31 -7.11
CA GLN A 99 -1.84 3.46 -7.63
C GLN A 99 -1.93 2.11 -6.89
N ILE A 100 -0.78 1.49 -6.58
CA ILE A 100 -0.73 0.28 -5.74
C ILE A 100 -1.26 0.56 -4.31
N ILE A 101 -0.93 1.72 -3.74
CA ILE A 101 -1.46 2.16 -2.44
C ILE A 101 -2.98 2.35 -2.51
N ALA A 102 -3.50 2.91 -3.60
CA ALA A 102 -4.94 3.07 -3.81
C ALA A 102 -5.65 1.72 -3.94
N GLU A 103 -5.10 0.79 -4.72
CA GLU A 103 -5.60 -0.59 -4.83
C GLU A 103 -5.57 -1.31 -3.48
N ALA A 104 -4.52 -1.08 -2.69
CA ALA A 104 -4.41 -1.61 -1.33
C ALA A 104 -5.52 -1.10 -0.42
N ASN A 105 -5.80 0.21 -0.47
CA ASN A 105 -6.89 0.82 0.29
C ASN A 105 -8.26 0.31 -0.17
N GLN A 106 -8.45 0.11 -1.48
CA GLN A 106 -9.67 -0.49 -2.01
C GLN A 106 -9.85 -1.93 -1.55
N PHE A 107 -8.78 -2.73 -1.54
CA PHE A 107 -8.83 -4.10 -1.02
C PHE A 107 -9.26 -4.11 0.45
N VAL A 108 -8.70 -3.22 1.28
CA VAL A 108 -9.14 -3.06 2.67
C VAL A 108 -10.61 -2.63 2.76
N ALA A 109 -11.06 -1.69 1.92
CA ALA A 109 -12.45 -1.26 1.89
C ALA A 109 -13.42 -2.40 1.49
N VAL A 110 -13.04 -3.25 0.55
CA VAL A 110 -13.81 -4.45 0.17
C VAL A 110 -13.89 -5.43 1.34
N LEU A 111 -12.82 -5.61 2.11
CA LEU A 111 -12.86 -6.41 3.33
C LEU A 111 -13.85 -5.83 4.35
N VAL A 112 -13.90 -4.50 4.51
CA VAL A 112 -14.89 -3.82 5.38
C VAL A 112 -16.32 -4.02 4.88
N ASP A 113 -16.57 -3.89 3.57
CA ASP A 113 -17.90 -4.10 3.00
C ASP A 113 -18.36 -5.56 3.16
N GLN A 114 -17.44 -6.51 2.99
CA GLN A 114 -17.72 -7.94 3.21
C GLN A 114 -18.13 -8.21 4.67
N GLN A 115 -17.42 -7.62 5.65
CA GLN A 115 -17.80 -7.71 7.07
C GLN A 115 -19.21 -7.15 7.31
N ASN A 116 -19.53 -5.97 6.76
CA ASN A 116 -20.85 -5.35 6.90
C ASN A 116 -21.98 -6.20 6.29
N ARG A 117 -21.71 -6.91 5.19
CA ARG A 117 -22.67 -7.84 4.58
C ARG A 117 -22.89 -9.08 5.43
N ASP A 118 -21.82 -9.63 6.00
CA ASP A 118 -21.89 -10.80 6.88
C ASP A 118 -22.63 -10.48 8.18
N GLN A 119 -22.52 -9.25 8.70
CA GLN A 119 -23.33 -8.75 9.82
C GLN A 119 -24.82 -8.66 9.49
N LYS A 120 -25.18 -8.17 8.30
CA LYS A 120 -26.59 -8.08 7.85
C LYS A 120 -27.23 -9.44 7.54
N ALA A 121 -26.42 -10.45 7.22
CA ALA A 121 -26.89 -11.80 6.90
C ALA A 121 -27.21 -12.65 8.14
N LEU A 122 -26.85 -12.20 9.35
CA LEU A 122 -27.29 -12.80 10.60
C LEU A 122 -28.77 -12.41 10.83
N PRO A 123 -29.72 -13.38 10.87
CA PRO A 123 -31.09 -13.05 11.24
C PRO A 123 -31.09 -12.49 12.66
N GLY A 124 -31.61 -11.27 12.77
CA GLY A 124 -31.80 -10.59 14.04
C GLY A 124 -32.54 -11.49 15.04
N ARG A 125 -32.08 -11.44 16.28
CA ARG A 125 -32.94 -11.73 17.42
C ARG A 125 -33.93 -10.60 17.61
#